data_AF-X1I4E6-F1
#
_entry.id   AF-X1I4E6-F1
#
_cell.length_a   1.000
_cell.length_b   1.000
_cell.length_c   1.000
_cell.angle_alpha   90.00
_cell.angle_beta   90.00
_cell.angle_gamma   90.00
#
_symmetry.space_group_name_H-M   'P 1'
#
loop_
_entity.id
_entity.type
_entity.pdbx_description
1 polymer ?
#
loop_
_entity_poly.entity_id
_entity_poly.type
_entity_poly.pdbx_seq_one_letter_code
_entity_poly.pdbx_strand_id
1 'polypeptide(L)'
;MSFLMRRRENTPRKAPAIHPVATAVLLALGLVASGCPPDAQAPGMDGNPAEGPEAAATRPAGKPVLLLLVQLRIVTFEVPVGSVSASEQLWVYLDEEPVGVRRGVSLGRNGIRIGVTPAKNWDDLAAVLKRMHGRRAREVTVIARPGRPKTVVLKAKQPSQRLFVFYDDLTLSGAEYPPGDNVLQLAFALDEDDPSRVHITGLPQIRSAARRPRLVRKPGHVLIAKGPDLFSFQALTFQMAVGSEDIVVIGPS
;
A
#
# COMPACT_ATOMS: atom_id res chain seq x y z
N MET A 1 -4.79 19.08 -25.97
CA MET A 1 -4.65 20.19 -25.01
C MET A 1 -3.21 20.16 -24.49
N SER A 2 -2.31 20.92 -25.13
CA SER A 2 -0.86 20.81 -24.95
C SER A 2 -0.41 21.47 -23.65
N PHE A 3 0.16 20.69 -22.72
CA PHE A 3 0.81 21.22 -21.53
C PHE A 3 2.29 21.47 -21.81
N LEU A 4 2.69 22.75 -21.81
CA LEU A 4 4.07 23.19 -21.93
C LEU A 4 4.75 23.09 -20.56
N MET A 5 5.46 21.98 -20.29
CA MET A 5 6.24 21.80 -19.07
C MET A 5 7.70 22.18 -19.31
N ARG A 6 8.15 23.25 -18.66
CA ARG A 6 9.50 23.83 -18.79
C ARG A 6 10.56 22.86 -18.25
N ARG A 7 11.42 22.36 -19.14
CA ARG A 7 12.53 21.43 -18.88
C ARG A 7 13.63 22.12 -18.04
N ARG A 8 13.92 21.61 -16.84
CA ARG A 8 15.18 21.92 -16.13
C ARG A 8 16.16 20.78 -16.38
N GLU A 9 17.30 21.10 -16.98
CA GLU A 9 18.42 20.18 -17.17
C GLU A 9 19.03 19.83 -15.82
N ASN A 10 19.08 18.53 -15.50
CA ASN A 10 19.70 18.01 -14.30
C ASN A 10 20.89 17.14 -14.74
N THR A 11 22.09 17.60 -14.42
CA THR A 11 23.36 16.94 -14.75
C THR A 11 23.48 15.61 -13.99
N PRO A 12 23.85 14.49 -14.65
CA PRO A 12 23.92 13.19 -13.97
C PRO A 12 25.20 13.05 -13.13
N ARG A 13 25.04 12.78 -11.82
CA ARG A 13 26.11 12.23 -10.98
C ARG A 13 26.30 10.74 -11.31
N LYS A 14 27.53 10.36 -11.64
CA LYS A 14 27.99 8.96 -11.77
C LYS A 14 27.74 8.19 -10.47
N ALA A 15 27.02 7.08 -10.55
CA ALA A 15 26.91 6.09 -9.46
C ALA A 15 27.95 4.97 -9.67
N PRO A 16 28.58 4.44 -8.59
CA PRO A 16 29.52 3.35 -8.69
C PRO A 16 28.82 1.99 -8.90
N ALA A 17 29.53 1.10 -9.60
CA ALA A 17 29.12 -0.28 -9.85
C ALA A 17 29.11 -1.11 -8.56
N ILE A 18 28.05 -1.89 -8.34
CA ILE A 18 27.95 -2.85 -7.23
C ILE A 18 27.74 -4.23 -7.88
N HIS A 19 28.69 -5.14 -7.64
CA HIS A 19 28.64 -6.54 -8.04
C HIS A 19 27.67 -7.35 -7.16
N PRO A 20 27.09 -8.46 -7.66
CA PRO A 20 26.16 -9.28 -6.90
C PRO A 20 26.91 -10.15 -5.90
N VAL A 21 26.67 -9.94 -4.61
CA VAL A 21 27.08 -10.87 -3.55
C VAL A 21 25.87 -11.68 -3.15
N ALA A 22 25.91 -12.97 -3.47
CA ALA A 22 25.07 -13.99 -2.86
C ALA A 22 25.47 -14.12 -1.39
N THR A 23 24.55 -13.96 -0.44
CA THR A 23 24.78 -14.47 0.92
C THR A 23 23.48 -14.86 1.62
N ALA A 24 23.58 -16.06 2.19
CA ALA A 24 22.66 -16.82 3.00
C ALA A 24 21.97 -16.04 4.13
N VAL A 25 20.74 -16.46 4.38
CA VAL A 25 19.98 -16.22 5.62
C VAL A 25 20.67 -16.95 6.77
N LEU A 26 21.16 -16.22 7.77
CA LEU A 26 21.50 -16.77 9.08
C LEU A 26 20.58 -16.10 10.11
N LEU A 27 19.60 -16.85 10.58
CA LEU A 27 18.61 -16.42 11.58
C LEU A 27 19.14 -16.83 12.95
N ALA A 28 19.81 -15.92 13.65
CA ALA A 28 20.23 -16.14 15.03
C ALA A 28 19.14 -15.62 15.98
N LEU A 29 18.51 -16.54 16.71
CA LEU A 29 17.68 -16.26 17.88
C LEU A 29 18.54 -15.57 18.95
N GLY A 30 18.24 -14.31 19.23
CA GLY A 30 18.68 -13.64 20.45
C GLY A 30 17.53 -13.63 21.47
N LEU A 31 17.55 -14.58 22.40
CA LEU A 31 16.80 -14.49 23.65
C LEU A 31 17.32 -13.28 24.43
N VAL A 32 16.49 -12.25 24.59
CA VAL A 32 16.69 -11.23 25.62
C VAL A 32 15.71 -11.53 26.75
N ALA A 33 16.25 -12.19 27.77
CA ALA A 33 15.69 -12.27 29.10
C ALA A 33 15.83 -10.92 29.83
N SER A 34 15.08 -10.76 30.92
CA SER A 34 15.06 -9.69 31.94
C SER A 34 14.17 -8.45 31.63
N GLY A 35 13.24 -8.03 32.50
CA GLY A 35 12.88 -8.51 33.84
C GLY A 35 11.51 -7.98 34.27
N CYS A 36 10.77 -8.81 35.00
CA CYS A 36 9.56 -8.41 35.71
C CYS A 36 9.94 -7.63 36.98
N PRO A 37 9.29 -6.50 37.30
CA PRO A 37 9.32 -5.96 38.65
C PRO A 37 8.49 -6.87 39.60
N PRO A 38 8.88 -6.96 40.89
CA PRO A 38 8.24 -7.84 41.86
C PRO A 38 6.85 -7.32 42.28
N ASP A 39 5.91 -8.25 42.37
CA ASP A 39 4.56 -8.05 42.90
C ASP A 39 4.60 -7.57 44.36
N ALA A 40 3.91 -6.46 44.61
CA ALA A 40 3.58 -6.01 45.95
C ALA A 40 2.47 -6.90 46.51
N GLN A 41 2.87 -7.83 47.37
CA GLN A 41 2.01 -8.80 48.04
C GLN A 41 1.23 -8.08 49.16
N ALA A 42 -0.09 -7.94 48.98
CA ALA A 42 -0.99 -7.51 50.05
C ALA A 42 -1.32 -8.69 50.99
N PRO A 43 -1.45 -8.47 52.31
CA PRO A 43 -1.74 -9.51 53.29
C PRO A 43 -3.20 -9.97 53.24
N GLY A 44 -3.39 -11.23 53.61
CA GLY A 44 -4.59 -12.05 53.43
C GLY A 44 -5.87 -11.58 54.13
N MET A 45 -6.99 -11.92 53.49
CA MET A 45 -8.23 -12.26 54.17
C MET A 45 -8.56 -13.71 53.80
N ASP A 46 -8.32 -14.60 54.75
CA ASP A 46 -8.79 -15.98 54.72
C ASP A 46 -10.32 -15.98 54.86
N GLY A 47 -11.00 -16.13 53.73
CA GLY A 47 -12.42 -16.43 53.66
C GLY A 47 -12.58 -17.66 52.79
N ASN A 48 -12.71 -18.82 53.42
CA ASN A 48 -12.93 -20.13 52.80
C ASN A 48 -14.41 -20.30 52.39
N PRO A 49 -14.77 -20.39 51.11
CA PRO A 49 -16.06 -20.88 50.68
C PRO A 49 -15.91 -22.31 50.14
N ALA A 50 -16.65 -23.23 50.76
CA ALA A 50 -16.85 -24.62 50.41
C ALA A 50 -16.60 -24.97 48.92
N GLU A 51 -15.65 -25.88 48.69
CA GLU A 51 -15.45 -26.61 47.44
C GLU A 51 -16.71 -27.42 47.10
N GLY A 52 -17.55 -26.87 46.21
CA GLY A 52 -18.49 -27.68 45.45
C GLY A 52 -17.75 -28.46 44.36
N PRO A 53 -18.23 -29.65 43.95
CA PRO A 53 -17.60 -30.44 42.90
C PRO A 53 -17.60 -29.62 41.59
N GLU A 54 -16.43 -29.09 41.25
CA GLU A 54 -16.16 -28.35 40.03
C GLU A 54 -16.31 -29.33 38.86
N ALA A 55 -17.51 -29.39 38.31
CA ALA A 55 -17.80 -30.08 37.07
C ALA A 55 -16.82 -29.53 36.02
N ALA A 56 -15.86 -30.37 35.61
CA ALA A 56 -14.88 -30.07 34.59
C ALA A 56 -15.61 -29.61 33.33
N ALA A 57 -15.79 -28.29 33.20
CA ALA A 57 -16.40 -27.68 32.05
C ALA A 57 -15.43 -27.90 30.90
N THR A 58 -15.73 -28.88 30.07
CA THR A 58 -15.04 -29.18 28.82
C THR A 58 -14.98 -27.88 28.02
N ARG A 59 -13.86 -27.17 28.08
CA ARG A 59 -13.62 -25.98 27.27
C ARG A 59 -13.80 -26.43 25.82
N PRO A 60 -14.78 -25.89 25.07
CA PRO A 60 -14.94 -26.26 23.68
C PRO A 60 -13.61 -25.97 22.98
N ALA A 61 -13.06 -26.98 22.31
CA ALA A 61 -11.82 -26.86 21.55
C ALA A 61 -11.98 -25.67 20.60
N GLY A 62 -11.31 -24.56 20.93
CA GLY A 62 -11.45 -23.31 20.20
C GLY A 62 -11.10 -23.57 18.73
N LYS A 63 -11.98 -23.14 17.82
CA LYS A 63 -11.70 -23.23 16.38
C LYS A 63 -10.33 -22.58 16.12
N PRO A 64 -9.43 -23.22 15.37
CA PRO A 64 -8.12 -22.66 15.09
C PRO A 64 -8.29 -21.28 14.45
N VAL A 65 -7.73 -20.26 15.10
CA VAL A 65 -7.71 -18.90 14.57
C VAL A 65 -6.63 -18.85 13.49
N LEU A 66 -7.05 -18.96 12.23
CA LEU A 66 -6.15 -18.85 11.09
C LEU A 66 -5.74 -17.37 10.93
N LEU A 67 -4.45 -17.08 11.10
CA LEU A 67 -3.89 -15.77 10.82
C LEU A 67 -3.47 -15.72 9.36
N LEU A 68 -4.22 -15.00 8.53
CA LEU A 68 -3.80 -14.76 7.15
C LEU A 68 -2.90 -13.52 7.03
N LEU A 69 -1.80 -13.70 6.29
CA LEU A 69 -0.86 -12.65 5.92
C LEU A 69 -0.80 -12.55 4.39
N VAL A 70 -0.93 -11.34 3.88
CA VAL A 70 -0.75 -11.04 2.45
C VAL A 70 0.65 -10.47 2.26
N GLN A 71 1.49 -11.16 1.49
CA GLN A 71 2.81 -10.66 1.14
C GLN A 71 2.77 -10.02 -0.25
N LEU A 72 3.19 -8.77 -0.34
CA LEU A 72 3.17 -7.98 -1.56
C LEU A 72 4.57 -7.54 -1.92
N ARG A 73 4.93 -7.69 -3.18
CA ARG A 73 6.16 -7.16 -3.74
C ARG A 73 5.82 -5.99 -4.63
N ILE A 74 6.15 -4.78 -4.17
CA ILE A 74 5.84 -3.54 -4.88
C ILE A 74 7.10 -3.06 -5.58
N VAL A 75 7.04 -2.96 -6.90
CA VAL A 75 8.14 -2.46 -7.72
C VAL A 75 7.68 -1.18 -8.42
N THR A 76 8.43 -0.10 -8.24
CA THR A 76 8.18 1.19 -8.89
C THR A 76 9.16 1.39 -10.02
N PHE A 77 8.65 1.72 -11.20
CA PHE A 77 9.43 2.06 -12.38
C PHE A 77 9.28 3.55 -12.69
N GLU A 78 10.39 4.19 -13.03
CA GLU A 78 10.42 5.52 -13.62
C GLU A 78 10.59 5.40 -15.13
N VAL A 79 9.67 5.98 -15.88
CA VAL A 79 9.75 6.07 -17.35
C VAL A 79 9.94 7.54 -17.77
N PRO A 80 10.67 7.81 -18.87
CA PRO A 80 10.80 9.17 -19.40
C PRO A 80 9.43 9.79 -19.75
N VAL A 81 9.30 11.09 -19.50
CA VAL A 81 8.12 11.85 -19.94
C VAL A 81 8.04 11.80 -21.47
N GLY A 82 6.87 11.50 -22.01
CA GLY A 82 6.66 11.30 -23.45
C GLY A 82 6.70 9.85 -23.91
N SER A 83 7.27 8.94 -23.11
CA SER A 83 7.14 7.49 -23.34
C SER A 83 5.74 6.96 -23.00
N VAL A 84 4.86 7.80 -22.46
CA VAL A 84 3.46 7.46 -22.15
C VAL A 84 2.70 7.02 -23.41
N SER A 85 2.97 7.62 -24.57
CA SER A 85 2.37 7.16 -25.84
C SER A 85 2.82 5.75 -26.25
N ALA A 86 4.00 5.30 -25.79
CA ALA A 86 4.46 3.92 -25.96
C ALA A 86 3.87 2.96 -24.91
N SER A 87 3.18 3.48 -23.89
CA SER A 87 2.54 2.65 -22.85
C SER A 87 1.38 1.82 -23.39
N GLU A 88 0.79 2.16 -24.54
CA GLU A 88 -0.24 1.31 -25.15
C GLU A 88 0.24 -0.12 -25.40
N GLN A 89 1.52 -0.31 -25.74
CA GLN A 89 2.09 -1.66 -25.88
C GLN A 89 2.13 -2.42 -24.55
N LEU A 90 2.28 -1.73 -23.42
CA LEU A 90 2.22 -2.34 -22.09
C LEU A 90 0.81 -2.83 -21.79
N TRP A 91 -0.19 -1.99 -22.08
CA TRP A 91 -1.59 -2.26 -21.75
C TRP A 91 -2.19 -3.43 -22.54
N VAL A 92 -1.65 -3.77 -23.71
CA VAL A 92 -2.06 -4.98 -24.48
C VAL A 92 -1.86 -6.29 -23.70
N TYR A 93 -0.91 -6.33 -22.75
CA TYR A 93 -0.63 -7.52 -21.93
C TYR A 93 -1.42 -7.56 -20.62
N LEU A 94 -2.24 -6.55 -20.36
CA LEU A 94 -2.91 -6.33 -19.10
C LEU A 94 -4.43 -6.43 -19.30
N ASP A 95 -5.08 -7.13 -18.40
CA ASP A 95 -6.53 -7.15 -18.29
C ASP A 95 -7.00 -6.00 -17.39
N GLU A 96 -7.74 -5.06 -17.96
CA GLU A 96 -8.31 -3.90 -17.26
C GLU A 96 -9.75 -4.18 -16.75
N GLU A 97 -10.36 -5.32 -17.11
CA GLU A 97 -11.72 -5.68 -16.71
C GLU A 97 -11.92 -5.76 -15.19
N PRO A 98 -10.96 -6.27 -14.37
CA PRO A 98 -11.13 -6.39 -12.92
C PRO A 98 -11.37 -5.07 -12.17
N VAL A 99 -11.04 -3.93 -12.77
CA VAL A 99 -11.30 -2.58 -12.22
C VAL A 99 -12.78 -2.19 -12.42
N GLY A 100 -13.44 -2.78 -13.41
CA GLY A 100 -14.79 -2.46 -13.85
C GLY A 100 -14.83 -1.28 -14.82
N VAL A 101 -15.58 -1.42 -15.92
CA VAL A 101 -15.66 -0.46 -17.04
C VAL A 101 -15.91 0.98 -16.58
N ARG A 102 -16.91 1.18 -15.72
CA ARG A 102 -17.27 2.53 -15.23
C ARG A 102 -16.13 3.18 -14.47
N ARG A 103 -15.45 2.42 -13.60
CA ARG A 103 -14.33 2.95 -12.81
C ARG A 103 -13.09 3.15 -13.69
N GLY A 104 -12.83 2.25 -14.62
CA GLY A 104 -11.76 2.37 -15.61
C GLY A 104 -11.84 3.67 -16.41
N VAL A 105 -13.02 4.04 -16.91
CA VAL A 105 -13.23 5.32 -17.63
C VAL A 105 -12.95 6.52 -16.74
N SER A 106 -13.40 6.49 -15.48
CA SER A 106 -13.17 7.57 -14.51
C SER A 106 -11.69 7.73 -14.18
N LEU A 107 -10.97 6.63 -13.93
CA LEU A 107 -9.53 6.63 -13.72
C LEU A 107 -8.77 7.13 -14.95
N GLY A 108 -9.15 6.68 -16.15
CA GLY A 108 -8.52 7.10 -17.41
C GLY A 108 -8.63 8.59 -17.66
N ARG A 109 -9.78 9.21 -17.36
CA ARG A 109 -9.96 10.69 -17.42
C ARG A 109 -9.04 11.44 -16.45
N ASN A 110 -8.65 10.79 -15.36
CA ASN A 110 -7.71 11.31 -14.38
C ASN A 110 -6.25 10.90 -14.67
N GLY A 111 -5.99 10.32 -15.84
CA GLY A 111 -4.64 9.94 -16.28
C GLY A 111 -4.10 8.70 -15.57
N ILE A 112 -4.97 7.82 -15.04
CA ILE A 112 -4.58 6.58 -14.37
C ILE A 112 -5.20 5.39 -15.10
N ARG A 113 -4.39 4.38 -15.40
CA ARG A 113 -4.83 3.06 -15.85
C ARG A 113 -4.34 1.99 -14.88
N ILE A 114 -5.12 0.92 -14.78
CA ILE A 114 -4.80 -0.18 -13.90
C ILE A 114 -5.20 -1.47 -14.59
N GLY A 115 -4.30 -2.44 -14.61
CA GLY A 115 -4.57 -3.74 -15.17
C GLY A 115 -3.85 -4.84 -14.41
N VAL A 116 -4.28 -6.07 -14.67
CA VAL A 116 -3.80 -7.29 -14.01
C VAL A 116 -3.25 -8.23 -15.07
N THR A 117 -2.20 -8.97 -14.75
CA THR A 117 -1.72 -10.06 -15.61
C THR A 117 -1.13 -11.18 -14.75
N PRO A 118 -1.23 -12.46 -15.16
CA PRO A 118 -0.59 -13.55 -14.45
C PRO A 118 0.94 -13.36 -14.33
N ALA A 119 1.54 -13.79 -13.23
CA ALA A 119 2.97 -13.63 -12.96
C ALA A 119 3.87 -14.31 -14.01
N LYS A 120 3.38 -15.37 -14.67
CA LYS A 120 4.07 -16.01 -15.80
C LYS A 120 4.34 -15.06 -16.98
N ASN A 121 3.58 -13.97 -17.11
CA ASN A 121 3.75 -12.96 -18.16
C ASN A 121 4.78 -11.88 -17.79
N TRP A 122 5.48 -12.03 -16.66
CA TRP A 122 6.45 -11.04 -16.18
C TRP A 122 7.56 -10.74 -17.19
N ASP A 123 8.09 -11.76 -17.86
CA ASP A 123 9.22 -11.57 -18.78
C ASP A 123 8.83 -10.71 -19.99
N ASP A 124 7.62 -10.88 -20.52
CA ASP A 124 7.06 -10.04 -21.58
C ASP A 124 6.86 -8.60 -21.11
N LEU A 125 6.28 -8.44 -19.92
CA LEU A 125 6.08 -7.12 -19.29
C LEU A 125 7.42 -6.41 -19.06
N ALA A 126 8.41 -7.12 -18.55
CA ALA A 126 9.76 -6.61 -18.30
C ALA A 126 10.46 -6.22 -19.60
N ALA A 127 10.27 -6.97 -20.69
CA ALA A 127 10.79 -6.63 -22.00
C ALA A 127 10.19 -5.32 -22.53
N VAL A 128 8.87 -5.13 -22.40
CA VAL A 128 8.19 -3.86 -22.76
C VAL A 128 8.74 -2.71 -21.92
N LEU A 129 8.79 -2.85 -20.59
CA LEU A 129 9.33 -1.83 -19.69
C LEU A 129 10.77 -1.46 -20.02
N LYS A 130 11.61 -2.44 -20.39
CA LYS A 130 13.00 -2.22 -20.81
C LYS A 130 13.07 -1.43 -22.12
N ARG A 131 12.22 -1.73 -23.10
CA ARG A 131 12.13 -0.98 -24.38
C ARG A 131 11.68 0.47 -24.15
N MET A 132 10.82 0.70 -23.15
CA MET A 132 10.39 2.05 -22.75
C MET A 132 11.45 2.82 -21.95
N HIS A 133 12.66 2.27 -21.81
CA HIS A 133 13.72 2.80 -20.95
C HIS A 133 13.27 2.97 -19.49
N GLY A 134 12.35 2.12 -19.03
CA GLY A 134 11.90 2.07 -17.65
C GLY A 134 13.07 1.72 -16.74
N ARG A 135 13.31 2.57 -15.75
CA ARG A 135 14.32 2.34 -14.71
C ARG A 135 13.64 1.93 -13.44
N ARG A 136 14.12 0.84 -12.83
CA ARG A 136 13.65 0.41 -11.51
C ARG A 136 14.06 1.45 -10.47
N ALA A 137 13.07 2.16 -9.93
CA ALA A 137 13.30 3.23 -8.97
C ALA A 137 13.30 2.71 -7.53
N ARG A 138 12.39 1.77 -7.23
CA ARG A 138 12.23 1.24 -5.86
C ARG A 138 11.62 -0.15 -5.87
N GLU A 139 11.99 -0.94 -4.87
CA GLU A 139 11.37 -2.20 -4.53
C GLU A 139 11.08 -2.24 -3.02
N VAL A 140 9.88 -2.67 -2.64
CA VAL A 140 9.50 -2.87 -1.24
C VAL A 140 8.67 -4.14 -1.13
N THR A 141 9.04 -5.00 -0.18
CA THR A 141 8.19 -6.11 0.24
C THR A 141 7.36 -5.69 1.45
N VAL A 142 6.04 -5.85 1.37
CA VAL A 142 5.09 -5.47 2.42
C VAL A 142 4.34 -6.71 2.86
N ILE A 143 4.37 -7.00 4.17
CA ILE A 143 3.47 -7.97 4.78
C ILE A 143 2.27 -7.20 5.35
N ALA A 144 1.10 -7.46 4.80
CA ALA A 144 -0.16 -6.85 5.19
C ALA A 144 -1.05 -7.86 5.93
N ARG A 145 -1.76 -7.36 6.94
CA ARG A 145 -2.86 -8.07 7.56
C ARG A 145 -4.15 -7.51 6.95
N PRO A 146 -5.11 -8.34 6.56
CA PRO A 146 -6.42 -7.86 6.11
C PRO A 146 -7.02 -6.83 7.08
N GLY A 147 -7.67 -5.81 6.53
CA GLY A 147 -8.27 -4.71 7.30
C GLY A 147 -7.29 -3.67 7.85
N ARG A 148 -5.97 -3.79 7.64
CA ARG A 148 -4.98 -2.76 8.01
C ARG A 148 -4.32 -2.15 6.77
N PRO A 149 -4.73 -0.93 6.37
CA PRO A 149 -4.16 -0.28 5.20
C PRO A 149 -2.65 -0.08 5.30
N LYS A 150 -1.97 -0.21 4.16
CA LYS A 150 -0.54 0.00 3.98
C LYS A 150 -0.30 1.19 3.06
N THR A 151 0.57 2.09 3.47
CA THR A 151 0.89 3.28 2.68
C THR A 151 2.16 3.04 1.87
N VAL A 152 2.07 3.21 0.56
CA VAL A 152 3.18 3.18 -0.39
C VAL A 152 3.50 4.60 -0.79
N VAL A 153 4.74 5.03 -0.63
CA VAL A 153 5.17 6.35 -1.12
C VAL A 153 5.54 6.22 -2.58
N LEU A 154 4.71 6.78 -3.47
CA LEU A 154 4.93 6.79 -4.91
C LEU A 154 5.99 7.81 -5.28
N LYS A 155 5.90 9.03 -4.72
CA LYS A 155 6.84 10.12 -4.98
C LYS A 155 6.97 11.03 -3.77
N ALA A 156 8.16 11.09 -3.19
CA ALA A 156 8.40 11.88 -1.98
C ALA A 156 8.70 13.36 -2.29
N LYS A 157 8.56 14.23 -1.27
CA LYS A 157 9.06 15.61 -1.25
C LYS A 157 8.66 16.44 -2.47
N GLN A 158 7.41 16.30 -2.89
CA GLN A 158 6.84 17.12 -3.93
C GLN A 158 6.63 18.56 -3.44
N PRO A 159 6.84 19.56 -4.32
CA PRO A 159 6.48 20.95 -4.03
C PRO A 159 4.96 21.09 -3.93
N SER A 160 4.44 22.32 -3.77
CA SER A 160 3.01 22.55 -3.94
C SER A 160 2.57 22.09 -5.33
N GLN A 161 1.40 21.44 -5.39
CA GLN A 161 0.87 20.87 -6.62
C GLN A 161 -0.56 21.35 -6.82
N ARG A 162 -0.90 21.72 -8.05
CA ARG A 162 -2.29 21.88 -8.46
C ARG A 162 -2.74 20.62 -9.17
N LEU A 163 -3.73 19.94 -8.60
CA LEU A 163 -4.31 18.74 -9.20
C LEU A 163 -5.71 19.05 -9.68
N PHE A 164 -6.06 18.44 -10.82
CA PHE A 164 -7.40 18.46 -11.39
C PHE A 164 -7.95 17.05 -11.32
N VAL A 165 -9.20 16.92 -10.84
CA VAL A 165 -9.89 15.64 -10.67
C VAL A 165 -11.20 15.70 -11.42
N PHE A 166 -11.40 14.74 -12.31
CA PHE A 166 -12.68 14.46 -12.97
C PHE A 166 -13.49 13.49 -12.11
N TYR A 167 -14.75 13.83 -11.85
CA TYR A 167 -15.68 12.99 -11.09
C TYR A 167 -16.57 12.16 -12.01
N ASP A 168 -17.29 11.21 -11.40
CA ASP A 168 -18.20 10.31 -12.10
C ASP A 168 -19.41 11.04 -12.72
N ASP A 169 -19.74 12.24 -12.23
CA ASP A 169 -20.78 13.14 -12.75
C ASP A 169 -20.28 14.07 -13.88
N LEU A 170 -19.07 13.83 -14.40
CA LEU A 170 -18.40 14.62 -15.42
C LEU A 170 -17.95 16.02 -15.00
N THR A 171 -18.07 16.35 -13.71
CA THR A 171 -17.53 17.62 -13.21
C THR A 171 -16.01 17.55 -13.07
N LEU A 172 -15.38 18.72 -13.20
CA LEU A 172 -13.94 18.90 -13.02
C LEU A 172 -13.71 19.84 -11.84
N SER A 173 -12.93 19.38 -10.85
CA SER A 173 -12.47 20.24 -9.76
C SER A 173 -10.96 20.38 -9.80
N GLY A 174 -10.47 21.59 -9.56
CA GLY A 174 -9.05 21.88 -9.39
C GLY A 174 -8.79 22.37 -7.96
N ALA A 175 -7.76 21.85 -7.31
CA ALA A 175 -7.34 22.31 -5.99
C ALA A 175 -5.82 22.39 -5.89
N GLU A 176 -5.35 23.31 -5.06
CA GLU A 176 -3.93 23.46 -4.73
C GLU A 176 -3.62 22.76 -3.41
N TYR A 177 -2.61 21.91 -3.44
CA TYR A 177 -2.19 21.08 -2.32
C TYR A 177 -0.81 21.52 -1.83
N PRO A 178 -0.58 21.47 -0.50
CA PRO A 178 0.70 21.88 0.06
C PRO A 178 1.82 20.89 -0.31
N PRO A 179 3.10 21.29 -0.15
CA PRO A 179 4.23 20.39 -0.30
C PRO A 179 4.08 19.13 0.56
N GLY A 180 4.51 17.97 0.02
CA GLY A 180 4.26 16.69 0.67
C GLY A 180 4.75 15.48 -0.13
N ASP A 181 4.20 14.31 0.18
CA ASP A 181 4.45 13.07 -0.55
C ASP A 181 3.18 12.63 -1.28
N ASN A 182 3.33 12.14 -2.51
CA ASN A 182 2.28 11.43 -3.22
C ASN A 182 2.32 9.97 -2.75
N VAL A 183 1.23 9.51 -2.15
CA VAL A 183 1.15 8.18 -1.55
C VAL A 183 -0.06 7.42 -2.09
N LEU A 184 0.05 6.11 -2.11
CA LEU A 184 -1.05 5.20 -2.40
C LEU A 184 -1.31 4.38 -1.13
N GLN A 185 -2.51 4.53 -0.57
CA GLN A 185 -2.95 3.68 0.53
C GLN A 185 -3.60 2.43 -0.07
N LEU A 186 -3.05 1.26 0.27
CA LEU A 186 -3.54 -0.04 -0.16
C LEU A 186 -4.22 -0.74 1.03
N ALA A 187 -5.48 -1.12 0.88
CA ALA A 187 -6.18 -1.99 1.82
C ALA A 187 -6.41 -3.36 1.16
N PHE A 188 -6.45 -4.39 2.00
CA PHE A 188 -6.60 -5.77 1.59
C PHE A 188 -7.76 -6.38 2.35
N ALA A 189 -8.66 -7.02 1.62
CA ALA A 189 -9.72 -7.86 2.15
C ALA A 189 -9.62 -9.22 1.48
N LEU A 190 -9.98 -10.27 2.22
CA LEU A 190 -10.07 -11.59 1.63
C LEU A 190 -11.38 -11.75 0.91
N ASP A 191 -11.34 -12.53 -0.15
CA ASP A 191 -12.53 -13.13 -0.70
C ASP A 191 -12.90 -14.33 0.20
N GLU A 192 -14.09 -14.28 0.81
CA GLU A 192 -14.57 -15.34 1.72
C GLU A 192 -14.94 -16.61 0.95
N ASP A 193 -15.31 -16.47 -0.32
CA ASP A 193 -15.71 -17.58 -1.19
C ASP A 193 -14.48 -18.22 -1.86
N ASP A 194 -13.44 -17.43 -2.14
CA ASP A 194 -12.18 -17.91 -2.71
C ASP A 194 -10.93 -17.35 -1.98
N PRO A 195 -10.40 -18.09 -0.98
CA PRO A 195 -9.21 -17.68 -0.23
C PRO A 195 -7.93 -17.54 -1.06
N SER A 196 -7.92 -18.00 -2.31
CA SER A 196 -6.79 -17.80 -3.23
C SER A 196 -6.76 -16.39 -3.84
N ARG A 197 -7.84 -15.62 -3.65
CA ARG A 197 -8.02 -14.26 -4.13
C ARG A 197 -8.03 -13.25 -2.99
N VAL A 198 -7.53 -12.05 -3.31
CA VAL A 198 -7.50 -10.91 -2.40
C VAL A 198 -8.13 -9.72 -3.10
N HIS A 199 -9.06 -9.06 -2.43
CA HIS A 199 -9.55 -7.76 -2.84
C HIS A 199 -8.54 -6.68 -2.44
N ILE A 200 -8.01 -5.97 -3.42
CA ILE A 200 -7.14 -4.83 -3.23
C ILE A 200 -7.96 -3.56 -3.45
N THR A 201 -7.95 -2.68 -2.47
CA THR A 201 -8.46 -1.31 -2.60
C THR A 201 -7.30 -0.32 -2.57
N GLY A 202 -7.16 0.49 -3.62
CA GLY A 202 -6.17 1.56 -3.68
C GLY A 202 -6.81 2.94 -3.57
N LEU A 203 -6.29 3.75 -2.66
CA LEU A 203 -6.70 5.14 -2.45
C LEU A 203 -5.49 6.07 -2.61
N PRO A 204 -5.39 6.81 -3.73
CA PRO A 204 -4.38 7.84 -3.88
C PRO A 204 -4.59 8.97 -2.86
N GLN A 205 -3.48 9.48 -2.30
CA GLN A 205 -3.50 10.59 -1.35
C GLN A 205 -2.27 11.49 -1.50
N ILE A 206 -2.39 12.75 -1.07
CA ILE A 206 -1.25 13.60 -0.73
C ILE A 206 -1.10 13.61 0.79
N ARG A 207 0.11 13.32 1.27
CA ARG A 207 0.50 13.47 2.68
C ARG A 207 1.34 14.73 2.83
N SER A 208 0.82 15.75 3.51
CA SER A 208 1.54 17.02 3.66
C SER A 208 2.85 16.86 4.44
N ALA A 209 3.83 17.69 4.11
CA ALA A 209 5.08 17.79 4.87
C ALA A 209 4.87 18.48 6.23
N ALA A 210 3.96 19.45 6.29
CA ALA A 210 3.62 20.16 7.50
C ALA A 210 2.86 19.23 8.48
N ARG A 211 3.27 19.22 9.75
CA ARG A 211 2.59 18.46 10.79
C ARG A 211 1.81 19.38 11.71
N ARG A 212 0.50 19.12 11.85
CA ARG A 212 -0.40 19.90 12.70
C ARG A 212 -0.73 19.11 13.97
N PRO A 213 -0.84 19.78 15.14
CA PRO A 213 -1.34 19.14 16.35
C PRO A 213 -2.79 18.69 16.12
N ARG A 214 -3.10 17.45 16.47
CA ARG A 214 -4.43 16.84 16.39
C ARG A 214 -4.71 16.10 17.70
N LEU A 215 -5.95 16.17 18.15
CA LEU A 215 -6.42 15.35 19.28
C LEU A 215 -6.67 13.94 18.77
N VAL A 216 -5.92 12.98 19.29
CA VAL A 216 -6.06 11.55 19.00
C VAL A 216 -6.66 10.88 20.23
N ARG A 217 -7.82 10.24 20.04
CA ARG A 217 -8.46 9.43 21.08
C ARG A 217 -7.89 8.02 21.02
N LYS A 218 -7.31 7.57 22.13
CA LYS A 218 -7.00 6.16 22.38
C LYS A 218 -7.95 5.65 23.48
N PRO A 219 -8.17 4.33 23.61
CA PRO A 219 -8.95 3.79 24.72
C PRO A 219 -8.43 4.36 26.06
N GLY A 220 -9.29 5.07 26.79
CA GLY A 220 -8.99 5.67 28.10
C GLY A 220 -8.25 7.02 28.10
N HIS A 221 -7.73 7.53 26.97
CA HIS A 221 -6.91 8.75 26.96
C HIS A 221 -7.11 9.62 25.71
N VAL A 222 -7.09 10.94 25.88
CA VAL A 222 -7.00 11.92 24.79
C VAL A 222 -5.56 12.46 24.75
N LEU A 223 -4.89 12.29 23.62
CA LEU A 223 -3.51 12.74 23.43
C LEU A 223 -3.45 13.80 22.33
N ILE A 224 -2.61 14.83 22.51
CA ILE A 224 -2.25 15.74 21.41
C ILE A 224 -1.07 15.11 20.66
N ALA A 225 -1.28 14.74 19.40
CA ALA A 225 -0.24 14.21 18.52
C ALA A 225 -0.05 15.11 17.30
N LYS A 226 1.20 15.31 16.87
CA LYS A 226 1.49 16.01 15.61
C LYS A 226 1.43 15.02 14.45
N GLY A 227 0.50 15.22 13.53
CA GLY A 227 0.33 14.38 12.34
C GLY A 227 0.34 15.20 11.06
N PRO A 228 0.74 14.61 9.91
CA PRO A 228 0.55 15.24 8.62
C PRO A 228 -0.94 15.34 8.27
N ASP A 229 -1.29 16.27 7.41
CA ASP A 229 -2.60 16.29 6.76
C ASP A 229 -2.60 15.28 5.61
N LEU A 230 -3.71 14.55 5.45
CA LEU A 230 -3.93 13.60 4.36
C LEU A 230 -5.06 14.13 3.50
N PHE A 231 -4.78 14.32 2.21
CA PHE A 231 -5.76 14.72 1.21
C PHE A 231 -6.05 13.50 0.33
N SER A 232 -7.24 12.91 0.51
CA SER A 232 -7.64 11.67 -0.17
C SER A 232 -8.41 11.97 -1.45
N PHE A 233 -8.11 11.24 -2.53
CA PHE A 233 -8.80 11.40 -3.81
C PHE A 233 -9.81 10.28 -4.04
N GLN A 234 -11.01 10.42 -3.47
CA GLN A 234 -12.03 9.37 -3.52
C GLN A 234 -12.43 8.98 -4.96
N ALA A 235 -12.49 9.96 -5.87
CA ALA A 235 -12.77 9.71 -7.29
C ALA A 235 -11.71 8.82 -7.98
N LEU A 236 -10.49 8.74 -7.42
CA LEU A 236 -9.39 7.91 -7.92
C LEU A 236 -9.27 6.58 -7.17
N THR A 237 -10.23 6.27 -6.29
CA THR A 237 -10.23 5.00 -5.57
C THR A 237 -10.56 3.87 -6.54
N PHE A 238 -9.81 2.79 -6.45
CA PHE A 238 -10.09 1.57 -7.21
C PHE A 238 -10.17 0.37 -6.29
N GLN A 239 -10.91 -0.64 -6.73
CA GLN A 239 -10.99 -1.94 -6.07
C GLN A 239 -10.98 -3.02 -7.15
N MET A 240 -10.26 -4.10 -6.90
CA MET A 240 -10.21 -5.27 -7.77
C MET A 240 -9.91 -6.53 -6.96
N ALA A 241 -10.34 -7.68 -7.47
CA ALA A 241 -9.95 -8.99 -6.95
C ALA A 241 -8.74 -9.51 -7.75
N VAL A 242 -7.70 -9.94 -7.08
CA VAL A 242 -6.48 -10.47 -7.70
C VAL A 242 -6.13 -11.83 -7.11
N GLY A 243 -5.59 -12.73 -7.93
CA GLY A 243 -5.03 -13.99 -7.48
C GLY A 243 -3.68 -13.81 -6.79
N SER A 244 -3.27 -14.84 -6.05
CA SER A 244 -1.97 -14.90 -5.38
C SER A 244 -0.76 -14.81 -6.33
N GLU A 245 -0.92 -15.23 -7.57
CA GLU A 245 0.11 -15.23 -8.62
C GLU A 245 -0.16 -14.16 -9.70
N ASP A 246 -0.91 -13.10 -9.37
CA ASP A 246 -1.17 -12.00 -10.30
C ASP A 246 -0.24 -10.80 -10.05
N ILE A 247 0.05 -10.08 -11.13
CA ILE A 247 0.76 -8.82 -11.13
C ILE A 247 -0.23 -7.70 -11.42
N VAL A 248 -0.33 -6.75 -10.49
CA VAL A 248 -1.10 -5.51 -10.69
C VAL A 248 -0.17 -4.42 -11.19
N VAL A 249 -0.52 -3.81 -12.31
CA VAL A 249 0.19 -2.67 -12.89
C VAL A 249 -0.67 -1.43 -12.78
N ILE A 250 -0.14 -0.39 -12.12
CA ILE A 250 -0.76 0.93 -12.02
C ILE A 250 0.14 1.91 -12.77
N GLY A 251 -0.40 2.61 -13.75
CA GLY A 251 0.38 3.48 -14.63
C GLY A 251 -0.42 4.66 -15.16
N PRO A 252 0.24 5.56 -15.90
CA PRO A 252 -0.44 6.65 -16.58
C PRO A 252 -1.34 6.13 -17.70
N SER A 253 -2.45 6.85 -17.94
CA SER A 253 -3.26 6.71 -19.15
C SER A 253 -2.67 7.48 -20.33
#